data_AF-A0A916X293-F1
#
_entry.id   AF-A0A916X293-F1
#
_cell.length_a   1.000
_cell.length_b   1.000
_cell.length_c   1.000
_cell.angle_alpha   90.00
_cell.angle_beta   90.00
_cell.angle_gamma   90.00
#
_symmetry.space_group_name_H-M   'P 1'
#
loop_
_entity.id
_entity.type
_entity.pdbx_description
1 polymer ?
#
loop_
_entity_poly.entity_id
_entity_poly.type
_entity_poly.pdbx_seq_one_letter_code
_entity_poly.pdbx_strand_id
1 'polypeptide(L)'
;MHAFQTLGKAAMTFALVASLGSPALAQGEVKATHGDWQLRCDTPPGASGEQCALIQNVTAEDRENVGLSVIVLKTADQQARILRVLAPLGVLLPSGLGLRVDDVDIGRAGFVRCLPNGCIAEVILEDELLGKLRAGAQATFIIFQTPEEGIGIPISLNGFSAGFEALP
;
A
#
# COMPACT_ATOMS: atom_id res chain seq x y z
N MET A 1 78.85 13.05 -3.32
CA MET A 1 78.60 12.82 -1.88
C MET A 1 77.11 12.96 -1.66
N HIS A 2 76.48 11.97 -0.99
CA HIS A 2 75.04 11.83 -0.65
C HIS A 2 74.11 11.58 -1.85
N ALA A 3 73.69 10.37 -2.23
CA ALA A 3 73.02 9.27 -1.49
C ALA A 3 71.74 9.73 -0.76
N PHE A 4 70.55 9.29 -1.21
CA PHE A 4 69.62 8.47 -0.41
C PHE A 4 68.46 7.92 -1.27
N GLN A 5 68.16 6.64 -1.03
CA GLN A 5 67.15 5.79 -1.66
C GLN A 5 65.73 6.17 -1.24
N THR A 6 64.71 5.76 -2.01
CA THR A 6 63.55 5.00 -1.46
C THR A 6 62.67 4.44 -2.60
N LEU A 7 62.58 3.11 -2.66
CA LEU A 7 61.56 2.39 -3.43
C LEU A 7 60.25 2.39 -2.63
N GLY A 8 59.18 2.97 -3.19
CA GLY A 8 57.82 2.83 -2.67
C GLY A 8 57.07 1.70 -3.37
N LYS A 9 56.99 0.52 -2.72
CA LYS A 9 56.09 -0.57 -3.13
C LYS A 9 54.64 -0.14 -2.83
N ALA A 10 53.85 0.19 -3.85
CA ALA A 10 52.42 0.36 -3.71
C ALA A 10 51.73 -1.02 -3.72
N ALA A 11 51.46 -1.56 -2.53
CA ALA A 11 50.59 -2.72 -2.35
C ALA A 11 49.13 -2.27 -2.44
N MET A 12 48.46 -2.57 -3.55
CA MET A 12 47.05 -2.26 -3.75
C MET A 12 46.21 -3.30 -3.00
N THR A 13 45.76 -2.96 -1.81
CA THR A 13 44.89 -3.79 -0.96
C THR A 13 43.48 -3.84 -1.56
N PHE A 14 43.00 -5.03 -1.91
CA PHE A 14 41.64 -5.28 -2.38
C PHE A 14 40.65 -5.00 -1.22
N ALA A 15 39.90 -3.91 -1.30
CA ALA A 15 38.84 -3.62 -0.33
C ALA A 15 37.62 -4.52 -0.60
N LEU A 16 37.25 -5.33 0.39
CA LEU A 16 36.06 -6.17 0.39
C LEU A 16 34.82 -5.26 0.49
N VAL A 17 34.06 -5.12 -0.60
CA VAL A 17 32.78 -4.40 -0.58
C VAL A 17 31.73 -5.31 0.07
N ALA A 18 31.46 -5.10 1.35
CA ALA A 18 30.32 -5.71 2.03
C ALA A 18 29.03 -5.07 1.50
N SER A 19 28.29 -5.78 0.67
CA SER A 19 26.94 -5.41 0.23
C SER A 19 26.00 -5.45 1.44
N LEU A 20 25.77 -4.29 2.06
CA LEU A 20 24.67 -4.09 3.00
C LEU A 20 23.36 -4.22 2.22
N GLY A 21 22.76 -5.41 2.24
CA GLY A 21 21.40 -5.60 1.75
C GLY A 21 20.47 -4.70 2.55
N SER A 22 19.79 -3.78 1.87
CA SER A 22 18.73 -2.97 2.49
C SER A 22 17.66 -3.92 3.05
N PRO A 23 17.09 -3.64 4.24
CA PRO A 23 15.92 -4.36 4.68
C PRO A 23 14.80 -4.00 3.70
N ALA A 24 14.54 -4.87 2.74
CA ALA A 24 13.29 -4.85 2.01
C ALA A 24 12.20 -5.06 3.05
N LEU A 25 11.46 -3.99 3.39
CA LEU A 25 10.26 -4.11 4.21
C LEU A 25 9.40 -5.17 3.55
N ALA A 26 9.21 -6.29 4.24
CA ALA A 26 8.53 -7.47 3.74
C ALA A 26 7.08 -7.09 3.44
N GLN A 27 6.82 -6.68 2.20
CA GLN A 27 5.49 -6.75 1.65
C GLN A 27 5.27 -8.27 1.49
N GLY A 28 4.39 -8.86 2.30
CA GLY A 28 4.13 -10.33 2.37
C GLY A 28 4.09 -11.08 1.03
N GLU A 29 4.31 -12.39 1.03
CA GLU A 29 4.34 -13.22 -0.18
C GLU A 29 3.05 -13.13 -0.99
N VAL A 30 3.16 -12.97 -2.31
CA VAL A 30 2.00 -13.03 -3.23
C VAL A 30 1.57 -14.49 -3.38
N LYS A 31 0.40 -14.84 -2.86
CA LYS A 31 -0.17 -16.20 -2.96
C LYS A 31 -1.02 -16.40 -4.21
N ALA A 32 -1.71 -15.35 -4.66
CA ALA A 32 -2.54 -15.38 -5.85
C ALA A 32 -2.70 -13.99 -6.46
N THR A 33 -3.11 -13.95 -7.73
CA THR A 33 -3.47 -12.71 -8.44
C THR A 33 -4.81 -12.93 -9.12
N HIS A 34 -5.73 -11.99 -8.90
CA HIS A 34 -7.09 -11.99 -9.40
C HIS A 34 -7.35 -10.68 -10.12
N GLY A 35 -7.26 -10.67 -11.46
CA GLY A 35 -7.30 -9.43 -12.23
C GLY A 35 -6.20 -8.48 -11.76
N ASP A 36 -6.60 -7.29 -11.32
CA ASP A 36 -5.69 -6.24 -10.85
C ASP A 36 -5.37 -6.34 -9.34
N TRP A 37 -5.91 -7.35 -8.65
CA TRP A 37 -5.73 -7.53 -7.21
C TRP A 37 -4.77 -8.67 -6.88
N GLN A 38 -3.95 -8.47 -5.86
CA GLN A 38 -3.02 -9.48 -5.36
C GLN A 38 -3.43 -9.94 -3.96
N LEU A 39 -3.59 -11.25 -3.77
CA LEU A 39 -3.69 -11.86 -2.45
C LEU A 39 -2.28 -12.01 -1.90
N ARG A 40 -1.97 -11.27 -0.83
CA ARG A 40 -0.64 -11.25 -0.23
C ARG A 40 -0.76 -11.64 1.24
N CYS A 41 0.11 -12.54 1.67
CA CYS A 41 0.07 -13.08 3.03
C CYS A 41 1.42 -12.94 3.70
N ASP A 42 1.42 -12.68 5.00
CA ASP A 42 2.62 -12.61 5.81
C ASP A 42 2.35 -13.23 7.18
N THR A 43 3.39 -13.55 7.94
CA THR A 43 3.27 -13.95 9.35
C THR A 43 3.98 -12.92 10.22
N PRO A 44 3.29 -11.85 10.65
CA PRO A 44 3.89 -10.81 11.46
C PRO A 44 4.46 -11.38 12.77
N PRO A 45 5.53 -10.77 13.32
CA PRO A 45 6.07 -11.18 14.62
C PRO A 45 5.00 -11.17 15.71
N GLY A 46 4.81 -12.31 16.38
CA GLY A 46 3.80 -12.46 17.44
C GLY A 46 2.38 -12.80 16.95
N ALA A 47 2.16 -12.94 15.65
CA ALA A 47 0.90 -13.46 15.13
C ALA A 47 0.79 -14.98 15.38
N SER A 48 -0.41 -15.45 15.72
CA SER A 48 -0.71 -16.89 15.90
C SER A 48 -0.85 -17.66 14.59
N GLY A 49 -0.83 -16.97 13.45
CA GLY A 49 -0.97 -17.56 12.13
C GLY A 49 -0.68 -16.55 11.02
N GLU A 50 -0.72 -17.04 9.79
CA GLU A 50 -0.58 -16.22 8.58
C GLU A 50 -1.75 -15.22 8.48
N GLN A 51 -1.44 -13.97 8.13
CA GLN A 51 -2.40 -12.90 7.88
C GLN A 51 -2.36 -12.53 6.40
N CYS A 52 -3.52 -12.61 5.76
CA CYS A 52 -3.67 -12.33 4.34
C CYS A 52 -4.47 -11.04 4.11
N ALA A 53 -4.11 -10.34 3.05
CA ALA A 53 -4.83 -9.18 2.55
C ALA A 53 -4.90 -9.19 1.03
N LEU A 54 -6.00 -8.67 0.50
CA LEU A 54 -6.19 -8.40 -0.90
C LEU A 54 -5.75 -6.96 -1.17
N ILE A 55 -4.75 -6.78 -2.03
CA ILE A 55 -4.06 -5.51 -2.20
C ILE A 55 -4.09 -5.09 -3.67
N GLN A 56 -4.35 -3.80 -3.89
CA GLN A 56 -4.07 -3.11 -5.15
C GLN A 56 -3.31 -1.82 -4.85
N ASN A 57 -2.21 -1.61 -5.55
CA ASN A 57 -1.43 -0.38 -5.49
C ASN A 57 -1.65 0.39 -6.78
N VAL A 58 -1.97 1.67 -6.68
CA VAL A 58 -2.18 2.53 -7.84
C VAL A 58 -1.50 3.87 -7.66
N THR A 59 -1.31 4.53 -8.79
CA THR A 59 -0.81 5.89 -8.88
C THR A 59 -1.85 6.73 -9.61
N ALA A 60 -2.01 7.99 -9.21
CA ALA A 60 -2.88 8.93 -9.90
C ALA A 60 -2.38 9.16 -11.32
N GLU A 61 -3.28 9.13 -12.31
CA GLU A 61 -2.94 9.31 -13.72
C GLU A 61 -2.30 10.67 -13.99
N ASP A 62 -2.85 11.73 -13.39
CA ASP A 62 -2.36 13.10 -13.56
C ASP A 62 -1.17 13.45 -12.65
N ARG A 63 -0.79 12.56 -11.73
CA ARG A 63 0.28 12.78 -10.75
C ARG A 63 0.99 11.48 -10.41
N GLU A 64 2.01 11.14 -11.21
CA GLU A 64 2.80 9.92 -11.04
C GLU A 64 3.49 9.77 -9.67
N ASN A 65 3.63 10.86 -8.91
CA ASN A 65 4.20 10.84 -7.56
C ASN A 65 3.16 10.66 -6.45
N VAL A 66 1.88 10.56 -6.79
CA VAL A 66 0.78 10.41 -5.84
C VAL A 66 0.17 9.02 -6.04
N GLY A 67 0.51 8.09 -5.16
CA GLY A 67 -0.06 6.75 -5.16
C GLY A 67 -0.71 6.39 -3.84
N LEU A 68 -1.56 5.36 -3.88
CA LEU A 68 -2.18 4.78 -2.70
C LEU A 68 -2.20 3.25 -2.78
N SER A 69 -2.32 2.63 -1.62
CA SER A 69 -2.55 1.19 -1.50
C SER A 69 -3.93 0.95 -0.92
N VAL A 70 -4.75 0.17 -1.63
CA VAL A 70 -6.04 -0.32 -1.15
C VAL A 70 -5.86 -1.73 -0.65
N ILE A 71 -6.29 -1.98 0.58
CA ILE A 71 -6.02 -3.20 1.33
C ILE A 71 -7.34 -3.68 1.93
N VAL A 72 -7.77 -4.89 1.55
CA VAL A 72 -8.92 -5.55 2.16
C VAL A 72 -8.46 -6.77 2.94
N LEU A 73 -8.90 -6.86 4.19
CA LEU A 73 -8.52 -7.94 5.10
C LEU A 73 -9.70 -8.37 5.97
N LYS A 74 -9.65 -9.62 6.45
CA LYS A 74 -10.53 -10.12 7.50
C LYS A 74 -9.78 -10.08 8.82
N THR A 75 -10.48 -9.74 9.90
CA THR A 75 -9.88 -9.77 11.23
C THR A 75 -9.56 -11.21 11.65
N ALA A 76 -8.58 -11.39 12.54
CA ALA A 76 -8.14 -12.72 12.97
C ALA A 76 -9.26 -13.54 13.65
N ASP A 77 -10.23 -12.87 14.29
CA ASP A 77 -11.43 -13.47 14.88
C ASP A 77 -12.57 -13.70 13.87
N GLN A 78 -12.35 -13.33 12.61
CA GLN A 78 -13.30 -13.37 11.49
C GLN A 78 -14.61 -12.61 11.73
N GLN A 79 -14.66 -11.71 12.72
CA GLN A 79 -15.87 -10.96 13.03
C GLN A 79 -16.07 -9.73 12.13
N ALA A 80 -14.98 -9.19 11.57
CA ALA A 80 -15.04 -8.01 10.73
C ALA A 80 -14.23 -8.17 9.44
N ARG A 81 -14.71 -7.47 8.42
CA ARG A 81 -14.02 -7.24 7.16
C ARG A 81 -13.63 -5.78 7.16
N ILE A 82 -12.42 -5.48 6.73
CA ILE A 82 -11.85 -4.13 6.83
C ILE A 82 -11.41 -3.70 5.45
N LEU A 83 -11.82 -2.50 5.05
CA LEU A 83 -11.25 -1.76 3.93
C LEU A 83 -10.31 -0.70 4.49
N ARG A 84 -9.02 -0.89 4.25
CA ARG A 84 -7.95 0.02 4.65
C ARG A 84 -7.33 0.65 3.42
N VAL A 85 -7.09 1.95 3.49
CA VAL A 85 -6.36 2.68 2.45
C VAL A 85 -5.16 3.36 3.07
N LEU A 86 -3.99 3.12 2.48
CA LEU A 86 -2.76 3.85 2.78
C LEU A 86 -2.59 4.95 1.72
N ALA A 87 -2.90 6.17 2.12
CA ALA A 87 -2.73 7.38 1.32
C ALA A 87 -1.33 7.98 1.55
N PRO A 88 -0.83 8.83 0.63
CA PRO A 88 0.47 9.48 0.82
C PRO A 88 0.42 10.51 1.96
N LEU A 89 1.59 10.98 2.37
CA LEU A 89 1.70 12.09 3.33
C LEU A 89 1.26 13.42 2.69
N GLY A 90 0.86 14.38 3.53
CA GLY A 90 0.42 15.71 3.09
C GLY A 90 -1.07 15.81 2.74
N VAL A 91 -1.86 14.80 3.10
CA VAL A 91 -3.32 14.84 2.97
C VAL A 91 -3.97 15.75 4.02
N LEU A 92 -5.08 16.37 3.63
CA LEU A 92 -5.89 17.25 4.45
C LEU A 92 -6.82 16.43 5.36
N LEU A 93 -6.39 16.25 6.62
CA LEU A 93 -7.08 15.42 7.60
C LEU A 93 -8.57 15.78 7.80
N PRO A 94 -8.97 17.06 7.89
CA PRO A 94 -10.38 17.42 8.06
C PRO A 94 -11.29 16.97 6.91
N SER A 95 -10.77 16.88 5.69
CA SER A 95 -11.54 16.44 4.51
C SER A 95 -11.64 14.92 4.39
N GLY A 96 -10.74 14.18 5.04
CA GLY A 96 -10.68 12.72 4.97
C GLY A 96 -10.39 12.18 3.57
N LEU A 97 -10.63 10.88 3.40
CA LEU A 97 -10.53 10.14 2.15
C LEU A 97 -11.92 9.94 1.56
N GLY A 98 -12.18 10.48 0.38
CA GLY A 98 -13.41 10.22 -0.37
C GLY A 98 -13.38 8.90 -1.12
N LEU A 99 -14.55 8.31 -1.33
CA LEU A 99 -14.74 7.11 -2.14
C LEU A 99 -15.97 7.26 -3.05
N ARG A 100 -15.77 7.00 -4.34
CA ARG A 100 -16.83 6.77 -5.31
C ARG A 100 -16.68 5.37 -5.89
N VAL A 101 -17.80 4.71 -6.20
CA VAL A 101 -17.81 3.46 -6.97
C VAL A 101 -18.62 3.72 -8.22
N ASP A 102 -17.95 3.63 -9.36
CA ASP A 102 -18.42 4.15 -10.65
C ASP A 102 -18.94 5.60 -10.47
N ASP A 103 -20.22 5.85 -10.77
CA ASP A 103 -20.84 7.18 -10.64
C ASP A 103 -21.47 7.45 -9.26
N VAL A 104 -21.41 6.50 -8.32
CA VAL A 104 -22.06 6.61 -7.02
C VAL A 104 -21.08 7.14 -5.98
N ASP A 105 -21.46 8.23 -5.31
CA ASP A 105 -20.74 8.73 -4.12
C ASP A 105 -21.05 7.87 -2.90
N ILE A 106 -20.00 7.26 -2.32
CA ILE A 106 -20.09 6.45 -1.11
C ILE A 106 -19.91 7.33 0.13
N GLY A 107 -19.20 8.45 0.00
CA GLY A 107 -18.88 9.35 1.09
C GLY A 107 -17.40 9.37 1.46
N ARG A 108 -17.11 9.65 2.73
CA ARG A 108 -15.76 9.94 3.22
C ARG A 108 -15.43 9.15 4.49
N ALA A 109 -14.18 8.73 4.59
CA ALA A 109 -13.59 8.13 5.79
C ALA A 109 -12.53 9.06 6.39
N GLY A 110 -12.51 9.17 7.72
CA GLY A 110 -11.47 9.91 8.43
C GLY A 110 -10.14 9.17 8.40
N PHE A 111 -9.02 9.91 8.34
CA PHE A 111 -7.70 9.34 8.58
C PHE A 111 -7.54 9.06 10.08
N VAL A 112 -7.33 7.81 10.44
CA VAL A 112 -7.21 7.38 11.84
C VAL A 112 -5.79 7.54 12.38
N ARG A 113 -4.78 7.46 11.50
CA ARG A 113 -3.37 7.57 11.87
C ARG A 113 -2.49 7.89 10.68
N CYS A 114 -1.45 8.71 10.88
CA CYS A 114 -0.37 8.86 9.91
C CYS A 114 0.94 8.30 10.47
N LEU A 115 1.69 7.62 9.60
CA LEU A 115 2.96 6.98 9.84
C LEU A 115 3.98 7.47 8.80
N PRO A 116 5.29 7.23 8.98
CA PRO A 116 6.29 7.62 7.99
C PRO A 116 6.03 7.09 6.57
N ASN A 117 5.29 5.98 6.44
CA ASN A 117 4.93 5.37 5.16
C ASN A 117 3.56 5.81 4.61
N GLY A 118 2.82 6.70 5.28
CA GLY A 118 1.54 7.22 4.79
C GLY A 118 0.47 7.42 5.85
N CYS A 119 -0.68 7.92 5.43
CA CYS A 119 -1.85 8.13 6.26
C CYS A 119 -2.89 7.04 6.02
N ILE A 120 -3.41 6.46 7.09
CA ILE A 120 -4.31 5.32 7.08
C ILE A 120 -5.74 5.83 7.28
N ALA A 121 -6.62 5.51 6.33
CA ALA A 121 -8.06 5.54 6.51
C ALA A 121 -8.56 4.10 6.57
N GLU A 122 -9.48 3.81 7.48
CA GLU A 122 -9.99 2.46 7.69
C GLU A 122 -11.48 2.50 8.02
N VAL A 123 -12.22 1.61 7.38
CA VAL A 123 -13.65 1.40 7.65
C VAL A 123 -13.94 -0.09 7.73
N ILE A 124 -15.00 -0.43 8.47
CA ILE A 124 -15.61 -1.75 8.38
C ILE A 124 -16.24 -1.88 6.99
N LEU A 125 -15.87 -2.94 6.28
CA LEU A 125 -16.42 -3.27 4.99
C LEU A 125 -17.75 -4.00 5.18
N GLU A 126 -18.80 -3.21 5.36
CA GLU A 126 -20.18 -3.68 5.50
C GLU A 126 -20.71 -4.30 4.20
N ASP A 127 -21.76 -5.12 4.30
CA ASP A 127 -22.31 -5.88 3.17
C ASP A 127 -22.77 -4.97 2.02
N GLU A 128 -23.29 -3.78 2.33
CA GLU A 128 -23.71 -2.81 1.31
C GLU A 128 -22.51 -2.32 0.49
N LEU A 129 -21.43 -1.88 1.15
CA LEU A 129 -20.23 -1.40 0.47
C LEU A 129 -19.53 -2.55 -0.27
N LEU A 130 -19.45 -3.73 0.34
CA LEU A 130 -18.93 -4.93 -0.31
C LEU A 130 -19.72 -5.26 -1.58
N GLY A 131 -21.05 -5.17 -1.53
CA GLY A 131 -21.92 -5.35 -2.69
C GLY A 131 -21.61 -4.38 -3.82
N LYS A 132 -21.45 -3.08 -3.50
CA LYS A 132 -21.07 -2.05 -4.48
C LYS A 132 -19.71 -2.33 -5.11
N LEU A 133 -18.68 -2.66 -4.30
CA LEU A 133 -17.34 -2.97 -4.82
C LEU A 133 -17.30 -4.25 -5.66
N ARG A 134 -18.14 -5.24 -5.37
CA ARG A 134 -18.24 -6.48 -6.16
C ARG A 134 -18.94 -6.29 -7.50
N ALA A 135 -19.90 -5.37 -7.56
CA ALA A 135 -20.71 -5.10 -8.74
C ALA A 135 -20.11 -4.00 -9.64
N GLY A 136 -19.30 -3.10 -9.07
CA GLY A 136 -18.73 -1.97 -9.78
C GLY A 136 -17.56 -2.35 -10.68
N ALA A 137 -17.24 -1.46 -11.62
CA ALA A 137 -16.10 -1.61 -12.53
C ALA A 137 -14.86 -0.86 -12.02
N GLN A 138 -15.08 0.31 -11.40
CA GLN A 138 -14.03 1.18 -10.90
C GLN A 138 -14.42 1.75 -9.53
N ALA A 139 -13.42 1.90 -8.65
CA ALA A 139 -13.56 2.74 -7.47
C ALA A 139 -12.58 3.91 -7.55
N THR A 140 -13.05 5.11 -7.25
CA THR A 140 -12.22 6.32 -7.28
C THR A 140 -12.05 6.83 -5.86
N PHE A 141 -10.83 6.71 -5.36
CA PHE A 141 -10.44 7.28 -4.08
C PHE A 141 -10.06 8.74 -4.29
N ILE A 142 -10.50 9.61 -3.39
CA ILE A 142 -10.29 11.05 -3.54
C ILE A 142 -9.54 11.54 -2.31
N ILE A 143 -8.29 11.98 -2.52
CA ILE A 143 -7.50 12.65 -1.48
C ILE A 143 -7.59 14.16 -1.67
N PHE A 144 -7.41 14.91 -0.59
CA PHE A 144 -7.38 16.37 -0.62
C PHE A 144 -6.03 16.84 -0.08
N GLN A 145 -5.38 17.80 -0.74
CA GLN A 145 -4.19 18.47 -0.20
C GLN A 145 -4.54 19.86 0.34
N THR A 146 -5.51 20.51 -0.31
CA THR A 146 -6.16 21.75 0.13
C THR A 146 -7.69 21.58 0.02
N PRO A 147 -8.52 22.41 0.67
CA PRO A 147 -9.98 22.30 0.59
C PRO A 147 -10.52 22.37 -0.85
N GLU A 148 -9.83 23.08 -1.73
CA GLU A 148 -10.23 23.32 -3.12
C GLU A 148 -9.68 22.26 -4.10
N GLU A 149 -8.74 21.41 -3.66
CA GLU A 149 -7.97 20.51 -4.53
C GLU A 149 -8.20 19.05 -4.14
N GLY A 150 -9.19 18.43 -4.79
CA GLY A 150 -9.42 16.99 -4.75
C GLY A 150 -8.68 16.28 -5.88
N ILE A 151 -7.92 15.25 -5.54
CA ILE A 151 -7.20 14.40 -6.48
C ILE A 151 -7.88 13.04 -6.50
N GLY A 152 -8.55 12.72 -7.61
CA GLY A 152 -9.15 11.43 -7.86
C GLY A 152 -8.11 10.40 -8.31
N ILE A 153 -8.16 9.22 -7.72
CA ILE A 153 -7.23 8.13 -7.97
C ILE A 153 -8.08 6.90 -8.28
N PRO A 154 -8.32 6.59 -9.56
CA PRO A 154 -9.11 5.43 -9.94
C PRO A 154 -8.35 4.13 -9.64
N ILE A 155 -9.10 3.12 -9.18
CA ILE A 155 -8.65 1.75 -9.05
C ILE A 155 -9.59 0.82 -9.83
N SER A 156 -9.03 -0.23 -10.41
CA SER A 156 -9.82 -1.25 -11.09
C SER A 156 -10.50 -2.15 -10.08
N LEU A 157 -11.78 -2.47 -10.28
CA LEU A 157 -12.47 -3.52 -9.52
C LEU A 157 -12.41 -4.88 -10.24
N ASN A 158 -11.68 -4.97 -11.37
CA ASN A 158 -11.48 -6.23 -12.08
C ASN A 158 -10.77 -7.26 -11.18
N GLY A 159 -11.46 -8.36 -10.89
CA GLY A 159 -10.95 -9.43 -10.04
C GLY A 159 -11.15 -9.23 -8.54
N PHE A 160 -11.75 -8.10 -8.11
CA PHE A 160 -12.02 -7.82 -6.70
C PHE A 160 -12.86 -8.92 -6.05
N SER A 161 -13.97 -9.32 -6.67
CA SER A 161 -14.89 -10.33 -6.13
C SER A 161 -14.19 -11.68 -5.91
N ALA A 162 -13.46 -12.16 -6.91
CA ALA A 162 -12.71 -13.41 -6.83
C ALA A 162 -11.58 -13.35 -5.79
N GLY A 163 -10.86 -12.24 -5.73
CA GLY A 163 -9.80 -12.03 -4.74
C GLY A 163 -10.34 -11.93 -3.32
N PHE A 164 -11.49 -11.30 -3.12
CA PHE A 164 -12.14 -11.19 -1.81
C PHE A 164 -12.64 -12.56 -1.33
N GLU A 165 -13.17 -13.37 -2.22
CA GLU A 165 -13.59 -14.75 -1.91
C GLU A 165 -12.41 -15.66 -1.56
N ALA A 166 -11.23 -15.40 -2.13
CA ALA A 166 -10.00 -16.12 -1.84
C ALA A 166 -9.33 -15.72 -0.51
N LEU A 167 -9.79 -14.65 0.17
CA LEU A 167 -9.28 -14.30 1.50
C LEU A 167 -9.67 -15.37 2.53
N PRO A 168 -8.72 -15.90 3.32
CA PRO A 168 -8.98 -16.91 4.36
C PRO A 168 -9.81 -16.36 5.52
#